data_AF-A0A365L0R8-F1
#
_entry.id   AF-A0A365L0R8-F1
#
_cell.length_a   1.000
_cell.length_b   1.000
_cell.length_c   1.000
_cell.angle_alpha   90.00
_cell.angle_beta   90.00
_cell.angle_gamma   90.00
#
_symmetry.space_group_name_H-M   'P 1'
#
loop_
_entity.id
_entity.type
_entity.pdbx_description
1 polymer ?
#
loop_
_entity_poly.entity_id
_entity_poly.type
_entity_poly.pdbx_seq_one_letter_code
_entity_poly.pdbx_strand_id
1 'polypeptide(L)' 'MKIVNWSYAKRYNIKAIFDEFPHVVVWFRQIGGYYFIFTMKGLTPEHIPTRRDYVKMEYLLNKDLGMLEAYKERKYKV' A
#
# COMPACT_ATOMS: atom_id res chain seq x y z
N MET A 1 8.36 1.90 -9.54
CA MET A 1 7.05 1.95 -8.85
C MET A 1 6.52 3.36 -8.57
N LYS A 2 5.32 3.64 -9.11
CA LYS A 2 4.45 4.80 -8.83
C LYS A 2 3.00 4.30 -8.69
N ILE A 3 2.13 5.05 -8.01
CA ILE A 3 0.69 4.74 -7.98
C ILE A 3 0.09 5.18 -9.31
N VAL A 4 -0.56 4.27 -10.01
CA VAL A 4 -1.29 4.55 -11.26
C VAL A 4 -2.69 5.04 -10.93
N ASN A 5 -3.36 4.34 -10.03
CA ASN A 5 -4.69 4.68 -9.60
C ASN A 5 -4.92 4.14 -8.19
N TRP A 6 -5.68 4.88 -7.39
CA TRP A 6 -6.16 4.39 -6.11
C TRP A 6 -7.61 4.84 -5.91
N SER A 7 -8.36 4.05 -5.14
CA SER A 7 -9.76 4.37 -4.85
C SER A 7 -10.15 3.87 -3.47
N TYR A 8 -10.99 4.64 -2.79
CA TYR A 8 -11.62 4.19 -1.56
C TYR A 8 -12.55 3.00 -1.85
N ALA A 9 -12.42 1.95 -1.05
CA ALA A 9 -13.30 0.80 -1.00
C ALA A 9 -14.15 0.85 0.28
N LYS A 10 -15.08 -0.10 0.44
CA LYS A 10 -15.92 -0.18 1.66
C LYS A 10 -15.08 -0.40 2.92
N ARG A 11 -15.54 0.20 4.04
CA ARG A 11 -14.99 0.05 5.40
C ARG A 11 -13.53 0.52 5.56
N TYR A 12 -13.20 1.73 5.12
CA TYR A 12 -11.86 2.34 5.32
C TYR A 12 -10.72 1.54 4.68
N ASN A 13 -11.03 0.79 3.62
CA ASN A 13 -10.02 0.13 2.81
C ASN A 13 -9.76 0.97 1.57
N ILE A 14 -8.53 0.95 1.09
CA ILE A 14 -8.16 1.56 -0.20
C ILE A 14 -7.66 0.46 -1.10
N LYS A 15 -8.07 0.48 -2.36
CA LYS A 15 -7.44 -0.33 -3.40
C LYS A 15 -6.53 0.56 -4.21
N ALA A 16 -5.30 0.15 -4.46
CA ALA A 16 -4.38 0.86 -5.34
C ALA A 16 -3.76 -0.09 -6.35
N ILE A 17 -3.44 0.47 -7.51
CA ILE A 17 -2.78 -0.19 -8.62
C ILE A 17 -1.46 0.56 -8.85
N PHE A 18 -0.39 -0.20 -9.04
CA PHE A 18 0.95 0.33 -9.23
C PHE A 18 1.43 0.05 -10.65
N ASP A 19 2.24 0.94 -11.19
CA ASP A 19 2.74 0.87 -12.58
C ASP A 19 3.59 -0.39 -12.83
N GLU A 20 4.32 -0.81 -11.80
CA GLU A 20 5.16 -2.01 -11.82
C GLU A 20 4.34 -3.30 -11.74
N PHE A 21 3.11 -3.22 -11.22
CA PHE A 21 2.19 -4.34 -11.05
C PHE A 21 0.78 -3.94 -11.52
N PRO A 22 0.58 -3.69 -12.81
CA PRO A 22 -0.69 -3.15 -13.33
C PRO A 22 -1.83 -4.18 -13.23
N HIS A 23 -1.49 -5.46 -13.18
CA HIS A 23 -2.41 -6.58 -13.01
C HIS A 23 -2.72 -6.91 -11.54
N VAL A 24 -1.97 -6.33 -10.59
CA VAL A 24 -2.14 -6.58 -9.16
C VAL A 24 -2.94 -5.44 -8.54
N VAL A 25 -4.02 -5.80 -7.87
CA VAL A 25 -4.79 -4.85 -7.04
C VAL A 25 -4.34 -5.01 -5.60
N VAL A 26 -3.68 -3.98 -5.08
CA VAL A 26 -3.18 -3.95 -3.71
C VAL A 26 -4.26 -3.34 -2.81
N TRP A 27 -4.67 -4.08 -1.79
CA TRP A 27 -5.63 -3.65 -0.80
C TRP A 27 -4.91 -3.16 0.44
N PHE A 28 -5.24 -1.96 0.83
CA PHE A 28 -4.77 -1.29 2.01
C PHE A 28 -5.88 -1.17 3.03
N ARG A 29 -5.51 -1.30 4.29
CA ARG A 29 -6.40 -1.08 5.44
C ARG A 29 -5.83 0.03 6.30
N GLN A 30 -6.71 0.88 6.82
CA GLN A 30 -6.31 1.90 7.78
C GLN A 30 -6.01 1.27 9.15
N ILE A 31 -4.88 1.64 9.75
CA ILE A 31 -4.44 1.24 11.08
C ILE A 31 -3.93 2.49 11.79
N GLY A 32 -4.65 2.95 12.82
CA GLY A 32 -4.17 3.97 13.75
C GLY A 32 -3.71 5.30 13.12
N GLY A 33 -4.21 5.66 11.94
CA GLY A 33 -3.87 6.91 11.26
C GLY A 33 -2.99 6.78 10.02
N TYR A 34 -2.58 5.58 9.63
CA TYR A 34 -1.91 5.31 8.34
C TYR A 34 -2.53 4.10 7.65
N TYR A 35 -2.20 3.90 6.38
CA TYR A 35 -2.63 2.74 5.59
C TYR A 35 -1.51 1.71 5.49
N PHE A 36 -1.87 0.44 5.67
CA PHE A 36 -0.95 -0.70 5.57
C PHE A 36 -1.49 -1.71 4.55
N ILE A 37 -0.60 -2.44 3.88
CA ILE A 37 -1.01 -3.46 2.91
C ILE A 37 -1.66 -4.63 3.65
N PHE A 38 -2.94 -4.87 3.37
CA PHE A 38 -3.70 -5.96 3.96
C PHE A 38 -3.63 -7.22 3.10
N THR A 39 -3.88 -7.08 1.80
CA THR A 39 -3.84 -8.21 0.86
C THR A 39 -3.59 -7.73 -0.56
N MET A 40 -3.15 -8.62 -1.44
CA MET A 40 -2.98 -8.34 -2.86
C MET A 40 -3.77 -9.38 -3.65
N LYS A 41 -4.48 -8.92 -4.68
CA LYS A 41 -5.19 -9.79 -5.62
C LYS A 41 -4.53 -9.73 -6.99
N GLY A 42 -4.40 -10.88 -7.65
CA GLY A 42 -3.78 -10.98 -8.97
C GLY A 42 -2.28 -11.24 -8.94
N LEU A 43 -1.72 -11.68 -7.82
CA LEU A 43 -0.32 -12.10 -7.74
C LEU A 43 -0.10 -13.35 -8.60
N THR A 44 0.88 -13.28 -9.50
CA THR A 44 1.41 -14.43 -10.22
C THR A 44 2.69 -14.92 -9.56
N PRO A 45 2.97 -16.24 -9.56
CA PRO A 45 4.18 -16.80 -8.95
C PRO A 45 5.49 -16.22 -9.52
N GLU A 46 5.45 -15.69 -10.73
CA GLU A 46 6.58 -15.07 -11.43
C GLU A 46 6.82 -13.60 -11.02
N HIS A 47 5.81 -12.92 -10.45
CA HIS A 47 5.85 -11.49 -10.11
C HIS A 47 5.39 -11.27 -8.67
N ILE A 48 6.18 -11.77 -7.72
CA ILE A 48 5.95 -11.59 -6.29
C ILE A 48 6.69 -10.32 -5.83
N PRO A 49 5.99 -9.30 -5.30
CA PRO A 49 6.63 -8.12 -4.75
C PRO A 49 7.60 -8.49 -3.63
N THR A 50 8.77 -7.85 -3.59
CA THR A 50 9.71 -8.04 -2.49
C THR A 50 9.32 -7.19 -1.29
N ARG A 51 9.92 -7.46 -0.12
CA ARG A 51 9.72 -6.62 1.09
C ARG A 51 9.96 -5.13 0.84
N ARG A 52 10.93 -4.79 -0.03
CA ARG A 52 11.23 -3.39 -0.39
C ARG A 52 10.08 -2.76 -1.17
N ASP A 53 9.44 -3.54 -2.04
CA ASP A 53 8.29 -3.11 -2.83
C ASP A 53 7.08 -2.84 -1.92
N TYR A 54 6.78 -3.73 -0.98
CA TYR A 54 5.73 -3.49 0.02
C TYR A 54 5.92 -2.17 0.77
N VAL A 55 7.12 -1.94 1.31
CA VAL A 55 7.43 -0.69 2.04
C VAL A 55 7.27 0.52 1.13
N LYS A 56 7.68 0.43 -0.13
CA LYS A 56 7.57 1.52 -1.10
C LYS A 56 6.12 1.80 -1.48
N MET A 57 5.30 0.78 -1.69
CA MET A 57 3.87 0.89 -1.96
C MET A 57 3.13 1.61 -0.82
N GLU A 58 3.39 1.20 0.42
CA GLU A 58 2.83 1.84 1.62
C GLU A 58 3.27 3.28 1.75
N TYR A 59 4.57 3.54 1.57
CA TYR A 59 5.12 4.88 1.63
C TYR A 59 4.46 5.80 0.60
N LEU A 60 4.32 5.34 -0.64
CA LEU A 60 3.70 6.11 -1.72
C LEU A 60 2.24 6.46 -1.39
N LEU A 61 1.47 5.49 -0.91
CA LEU A 61 0.06 5.72 -0.60
C LEU A 61 -0.12 6.68 0.59
N ASN A 62 0.63 6.46 1.67
CA ASN A 62 0.58 7.33 2.83
C ASN A 62 1.09 8.74 2.52
N LYS A 63 2.06 8.88 1.61
CA LYS A 63 2.51 10.18 1.12
C LYS A 63 1.41 10.91 0.35
N ASP A 64 0.70 10.23 -0.54
CA ASP A 64 -0.39 10.81 -1.34
C ASP A 64 -1.57 11.26 -0.46
N LEU A 65 -1.88 10.47 0.57
CA LEU A 65 -2.97 10.74 1.52
C LEU A 65 -2.60 11.73 2.65
N GLY A 66 -1.35 12.21 2.70
CA GLY A 66 -0.88 13.07 3.80
C GLY A 66 -0.71 12.36 5.16
N MET A 67 -0.69 11.02 5.18
CA MET A 67 -0.55 10.19 6.38
C MET A 67 0.88 9.67 6.59
N LEU A 68 1.85 10.25 5.87
CA LEU A 68 3.24 9.79 5.91
C LEU A 68 3.89 9.96 7.28
N GLU A 69 3.50 11.00 8.01
CA GLU A 69 4.00 11.24 9.37
C GLU A 69 3.58 10.11 10.30
N ALA A 70 2.29 9.78 10.35
CA ALA A 70 1.78 8.64 11.12
C ALA A 70 2.44 7.30 10.72
N TYR A 71 2.72 7.09 9.44
CA TYR A 71 3.44 5.91 8.97
C TYR A 71 4.90 5.88 9.45
N LYS A 72 5.60 7.01 9.47
CA LYS A 72 6.98 7.12 9.97
C LYS A 72 7.04 7.03 11.50
N GLU A 73 6.05 7.58 12.17
CA GLU A 73 5.86 7.53 13.63
C GLU A 73 5.42 6.16 14.13
N ARG A 74 5.21 5.19 13.23
CA ARG A 74 5.32 3.76 13.56
C ARG A 74 6.77 3.49 13.99
N LYS A 75 7.20 4.02 15.13
CA LYS A 75 8.40 3.55 15.80
C LYS A 75 8.16 2.06 16.00
N TYR A 76 8.97 1.24 15.32
CA TYR A 76 9.33 -0.06 15.84
C TYR A 76 9.68 0.22 17.31
N LYS A 77 8.80 -0.13 18.26
CA LYS A 77 9.26 -0.47 19.59
C LYS A 77 10.16 -1.69 19.36
N VAL A 78 11.43 -1.40 19.08
CA VAL A 78 12.50 -2.39 19.11
C VAL A 78 12.82 -2.66 20.57
#